data_AF-A0A358ELR4-F1
#
_entry.id   AF-A0A358ELR4-F1
#
_cell.length_a   1.000
_cell.length_b   1.000
_cell.length_c   1.000
_cell.angle_alpha   90.00
_cell.angle_beta   90.00
_cell.angle_gamma   90.00
#
_symmetry.space_group_name_H-M   'P 1'
#
loop_
_entity.id
_entity.type
_entity.pdbx_description
1 polymer ?
#
loop_
_entity_poly.entity_id
_entity_poly.type
_entity_poly.pdbx_seq_one_letter_code
_entity_poly.pdbx_strand_id
1 'polypeptide(L)'
;MRLFFLFLALGLPAFAQEPGPDLRKSSDVTTRLLIDLFKGDANRDGRITENEFNWPKVLFSSIDQNKDGYITANEIEFLLLPARTSRSADSTRYNPSAPRQDRNTMRLDQKQLASLPNITHFAANKSDRFLVDLDVISAGHPYLGKNFYRPHSGCHVYFKQPGKEATPKKPSSYAAIYAVADGFITSVTPWFQLRPIYDSHLKKMTTNYRYGLGLTFAHTDGQPVVFHYSIEPMIDPGDENFYRPFLRAKLGQRVKKGEVLGWMYTPPRPETDLRTHIHFNLIAKSRFIAPTIFTKEVTEAFHKRWGKMTERYTEELPACMGYKLSAEENPFGTGAIDLLY
;
A
#
# COMPACT_ATOMS: atom_id res chain seq x y z
N MET A 1 59.72 -40.17 41.12
CA MET A 1 60.05 -41.23 40.13
C MET A 1 59.18 -42.45 40.44
N ARG A 2 58.03 -42.61 39.78
CA ARG A 2 57.26 -43.85 39.87
C ARG A 2 56.74 -44.23 38.49
N LEU A 3 57.07 -45.47 38.14
CA LEU A 3 57.03 -46.10 36.84
C LEU A 3 55.62 -46.54 36.47
N PHE A 4 55.40 -46.54 35.16
CA PHE A 4 54.28 -47.11 34.42
C PHE A 4 54.00 -48.58 34.75
N PHE A 5 52.71 -48.94 34.73
CA PHE A 5 52.26 -50.17 34.05
C PHE A 5 51.05 -49.82 33.18
N LEU A 6 51.21 -50.10 31.89
CA LEU A 6 50.24 -49.91 30.81
C LEU A 6 49.38 -51.18 30.72
N PHE A 7 48.05 -51.04 30.71
CA PHE A 7 47.14 -52.10 30.27
C PHE A 7 46.35 -51.60 29.06
N LEU A 8 46.47 -52.36 27.97
CA LEU A 8 45.77 -52.19 26.70
C LEU A 8 44.31 -52.62 26.86
N ALA A 9 43.36 -51.78 26.45
CA ALA A 9 41.98 -52.19 26.18
C ALA A 9 41.52 -51.60 24.84
N LEU A 10 41.10 -52.48 23.95
CA LEU A 10 40.58 -52.23 22.61
C LEU A 10 39.23 -51.50 22.67
N GLY A 11 39.17 -50.28 22.13
CA GLY A 11 37.93 -49.54 21.88
C GLY A 11 37.69 -49.39 20.37
N LEU A 12 36.53 -49.84 19.90
CA LEU A 12 36.02 -49.64 18.55
C LEU A 12 35.91 -48.14 18.22
N PRO A 13 36.23 -47.68 16.99
CA PRO A 13 35.95 -46.31 16.60
C PRO A 13 34.44 -46.15 16.38
N ALA A 14 33.81 -45.29 17.18
CA ALA A 14 32.51 -44.72 16.86
C ALA A 14 32.67 -43.86 15.60
N PHE A 15 31.97 -44.23 14.52
CA PHE A 15 31.78 -43.37 13.36
C PHE A 15 31.02 -42.12 13.81
N ALA A 16 31.69 -40.97 13.84
CA ALA A 16 31.03 -39.67 13.89
C ALA A 16 30.28 -39.46 12.58
N GLN A 17 28.95 -39.36 12.64
CA GLN A 17 28.14 -38.85 11.52
C GLN A 17 28.52 -37.39 11.25
N GLU A 18 28.87 -37.08 10.01
CA GLU A 18 28.99 -35.70 9.54
C GLU A 18 27.64 -34.97 9.68
N PRO A 19 27.63 -33.68 10.07
CA PRO A 19 26.42 -32.88 10.09
C PRO A 19 25.87 -32.72 8.66
N GLY A 20 24.61 -33.11 8.47
CA GLY A 20 23.92 -33.04 7.18
C GLY A 20 23.78 -31.61 6.63
N PRO A 21 23.50 -31.46 5.32
CA PRO A 21 23.55 -30.17 4.63
C PRO A 21 22.45 -29.21 5.10
N ASP A 22 22.89 -28.01 5.41
CA ASP A 22 22.16 -26.83 5.89
C ASP A 22 21.03 -26.39 4.93
N LEU A 23 19.82 -26.16 5.49
CA LEU A 23 18.56 -25.80 4.81
C LEU A 23 18.51 -24.35 4.29
N ARG A 24 19.66 -23.72 3.99
CA ARG A 24 19.76 -22.30 3.60
C ARG A 24 19.64 -22.00 2.10
N LYS A 25 19.36 -22.99 1.23
CA LYS A 25 19.38 -22.80 -0.23
C LYS A 25 18.04 -22.45 -0.91
N SER A 26 16.87 -22.66 -0.30
CA SER A 26 15.59 -22.43 -1.01
C SER A 26 15.21 -20.94 -1.14
N SER A 27 15.61 -20.11 -0.17
CA SER A 27 15.37 -18.66 -0.20
C SER A 27 16.16 -17.96 -1.31
N ASP A 28 17.32 -18.49 -1.72
CA ASP A 28 18.16 -17.89 -2.76
C ASP A 28 17.59 -18.12 -4.16
N VAL A 29 17.05 -19.32 -4.45
CA VAL A 29 16.44 -19.63 -5.75
C VAL A 29 15.16 -18.82 -5.98
N THR A 30 14.27 -18.80 -4.98
CA THR A 30 13.02 -18.03 -5.04
C THR A 30 13.27 -16.53 -5.21
N THR A 31 14.26 -15.99 -4.49
CA THR A 31 14.68 -14.59 -4.63
C THR A 31 15.22 -14.29 -6.02
N ARG A 32 16.04 -15.18 -6.61
CA ARG A 32 16.56 -15.01 -7.97
C ARG A 32 15.47 -15.05 -9.04
N LEU A 33 14.51 -15.97 -8.94
CA LEU A 33 13.37 -16.01 -9.88
C LEU A 33 12.53 -14.73 -9.80
N LEU A 34 12.24 -14.23 -8.59
CA LEU A 34 11.52 -12.97 -8.42
C LEU A 34 12.29 -11.79 -9.02
N ILE A 35 13.61 -11.72 -8.79
CA ILE A 35 14.47 -10.71 -9.39
C ILE A 35 14.43 -10.80 -10.92
N ASP A 36 14.57 -11.99 -11.49
CA ASP A 36 14.59 -12.18 -12.94
C ASP A 36 13.25 -11.88 -13.60
N LEU A 37 12.14 -12.17 -12.92
CA LEU A 37 10.82 -11.83 -13.44
C LEU A 37 10.54 -10.33 -13.35
N PHE A 38 10.75 -9.72 -12.20
CA PHE A 38 10.46 -8.30 -11.98
C PHE A 38 11.48 -7.34 -12.61
N LYS A 39 12.57 -7.86 -13.19
CA LYS A 39 13.38 -7.08 -14.16
C LYS A 39 12.58 -6.59 -15.36
N GLY A 40 11.48 -7.28 -15.70
CA GLY A 40 10.59 -6.90 -16.79
C GLY A 40 9.60 -5.79 -16.47
N ASP A 41 9.41 -5.43 -15.20
CA ASP A 41 8.48 -4.37 -14.75
C ASP A 41 9.00 -2.99 -15.17
N ALA A 42 8.83 -2.69 -16.45
CA ALA A 42 9.37 -1.52 -17.12
C ALA A 42 8.77 -0.23 -16.54
N ASN A 43 7.49 -0.29 -16.18
CA ASN A 43 6.73 0.86 -15.71
C ASN A 43 6.79 1.05 -14.17
N ARG A 44 7.30 0.06 -13.43
CA ARG A 44 7.57 0.05 -11.99
C ARG A 44 6.32 0.13 -11.11
N ASP A 45 5.24 -0.54 -11.51
CA ASP A 45 4.00 -0.61 -10.75
C ASP A 45 3.89 -1.85 -9.84
N GLY A 46 4.92 -2.70 -9.82
CA GLY A 46 4.98 -3.91 -9.01
C GLY A 46 4.13 -5.05 -9.58
N ARG A 47 3.72 -4.94 -10.85
CA ARG A 47 3.01 -5.97 -11.62
C ARG A 47 3.74 -6.18 -12.94
N ILE A 48 3.60 -7.37 -13.51
CA ILE A 48 4.14 -7.70 -14.82
C ILE A 48 2.97 -7.89 -15.78
N THR A 49 2.82 -6.99 -16.74
CA THR A 49 1.92 -7.19 -17.88
C THR A 49 2.48 -8.23 -18.85
N GLU A 50 1.65 -8.77 -19.76
CA GLU A 50 2.12 -9.70 -20.80
C GLU A 50 3.23 -9.10 -21.68
N ASN A 51 3.20 -7.77 -21.86
CA ASN A 51 4.21 -7.04 -22.62
C ASN A 51 5.52 -6.84 -21.85
N GLU A 52 5.46 -6.84 -20.52
CA GLU A 52 6.62 -6.74 -19.61
C GLU A 52 7.19 -8.12 -19.25
N PHE A 53 6.49 -9.19 -19.61
CA PHE A 53 6.87 -10.55 -19.28
C PHE A 53 7.99 -11.06 -20.18
N ASN A 54 9.20 -11.06 -19.65
CA ASN A 54 10.42 -11.45 -20.36
C ASN A 54 10.71 -12.96 -20.35
N TRP A 55 9.76 -13.78 -19.91
CA TRP A 55 9.84 -15.25 -19.92
C TRP A 55 8.98 -15.82 -21.06
N PRO A 56 9.08 -17.13 -21.39
CA PRO A 56 8.27 -17.73 -22.45
C PRO A 56 6.77 -17.43 -22.25
N LYS A 57 6.13 -16.74 -23.20
CA LYS A 57 4.75 -16.23 -23.10
C LYS A 57 3.70 -17.27 -22.67
N VAL A 58 3.92 -18.54 -23.02
CA VAL A 58 3.06 -19.66 -22.60
C VAL A 58 2.95 -19.80 -21.07
N LEU A 59 3.96 -19.30 -20.34
CA LEU A 59 3.96 -19.29 -18.89
C LEU A 59 3.12 -18.16 -18.31
N PHE A 60 2.86 -17.08 -19.07
CA PHE A 60 2.14 -15.92 -18.55
C PHE A 60 0.76 -16.32 -18.01
N SER A 61 -0.06 -16.96 -18.86
CA SER A 61 -1.38 -17.46 -18.48
C SER A 61 -1.37 -18.58 -17.45
N SER A 62 -0.22 -19.21 -17.20
CA SER A 62 -0.06 -20.23 -16.16
C SER A 62 0.30 -19.63 -14.80
N ILE A 63 0.87 -18.42 -14.80
CA ILE A 63 1.29 -17.70 -13.60
C ILE A 63 0.23 -16.69 -13.19
N ASP A 64 -0.41 -16.00 -14.14
CA ASP A 64 -1.58 -15.12 -13.89
C ASP A 64 -2.77 -16.00 -13.45
N GLN A 65 -2.85 -16.28 -12.15
CA GLN A 65 -3.77 -17.27 -11.60
C GLN A 65 -5.18 -16.73 -11.49
N ASN A 66 -5.29 -15.45 -11.16
CA ASN A 66 -6.58 -14.77 -11.05
C ASN A 66 -7.08 -14.27 -12.42
N LYS A 67 -6.26 -14.40 -13.48
CA LYS A 67 -6.55 -14.02 -14.87
C LYS A 67 -6.90 -12.55 -15.00
N ASP A 68 -6.26 -11.71 -14.19
CA ASP A 68 -6.49 -10.27 -14.22
C ASP A 68 -5.61 -9.54 -15.24
N GLY A 69 -4.76 -10.28 -15.96
CA GLY A 69 -3.86 -9.75 -16.99
C GLY A 69 -2.51 -9.28 -16.44
N TYR A 70 -2.24 -9.53 -15.16
CA TYR A 70 -1.03 -9.10 -14.48
C TYR A 70 -0.45 -10.22 -13.64
N ILE A 71 0.87 -10.42 -13.71
CA ILE A 71 1.57 -11.30 -12.78
C ILE A 71 2.09 -10.47 -11.61
N THR A 72 1.72 -10.90 -10.41
CA THR A 72 2.21 -10.35 -9.15
C THR A 72 3.16 -11.31 -8.45
N ALA A 73 3.93 -10.80 -7.50
CA ALA A 73 4.86 -11.61 -6.72
C ALA A 73 4.16 -12.76 -5.97
N ASN A 74 2.88 -12.60 -5.64
CA ASN A 74 2.09 -13.60 -4.91
C ASN A 74 1.76 -14.82 -5.79
N GLU A 75 1.64 -14.64 -7.10
CA GLU A 75 1.22 -15.71 -8.01
C GLU A 75 2.38 -16.63 -8.41
N ILE A 76 3.61 -16.14 -8.26
CA ILE A 76 4.85 -16.88 -8.51
C ILE A 76 5.12 -17.89 -7.39
N GLU A 77 4.52 -17.70 -6.20
CA GLU A 77 4.66 -18.63 -5.07
C GLU A 77 4.16 -20.05 -5.44
N PHE A 78 3.26 -20.16 -6.43
CA PHE A 78 2.78 -21.44 -6.96
C PHE A 78 3.73 -22.14 -7.93
N LEU A 79 4.62 -21.43 -8.61
CA LEU A 79 5.66 -22.04 -9.47
C LEU A 79 6.76 -22.74 -8.66
N LEU A 80 6.90 -22.39 -7.39
CA LEU A 80 8.04 -22.73 -6.55
C LEU A 80 7.77 -23.90 -5.59
N LEU A 81 6.55 -24.45 -5.58
CA LEU A 81 6.19 -25.60 -4.76
C LEU A 81 6.24 -26.89 -5.61
N PRO A 82 7.02 -27.92 -5.22
CA PRO A 82 6.83 -29.24 -5.81
C PRO A 82 5.43 -29.73 -5.44
N ALA A 83 4.70 -30.24 -6.44
CA ALA A 83 3.35 -30.76 -6.30
C ALA A 83 3.23 -31.70 -5.08
N ARG A 84 2.54 -31.24 -4.03
CA ARG A 84 2.11 -32.11 -2.93
C ARG A 84 0.61 -32.35 -3.06
N THR A 85 0.33 -33.63 -3.17
CA THR A 85 -0.96 -34.30 -3.19
C THR A 85 -1.87 -33.87 -2.03
N SER A 86 -3.15 -33.75 -2.39
CA SER A 86 -4.36 -33.76 -1.56
C SER A 86 -4.24 -33.97 -0.03
N ARG A 87 -4.60 -32.95 0.77
CA ARG A 87 -5.86 -32.89 1.57
C ARG A 87 -5.86 -31.76 2.60
N SER A 88 -7.10 -31.31 2.84
CA SER A 88 -7.68 -30.56 3.96
C SER A 88 -7.37 -29.08 4.16
N ALA A 89 -8.48 -28.35 4.25
CA ALA A 89 -8.64 -26.96 4.65
C ALA A 89 -7.89 -26.60 5.93
N ASP A 90 -6.93 -25.70 5.81
CA ASP A 90 -6.86 -24.52 6.66
C ASP A 90 -5.98 -23.47 5.97
N SER A 91 -6.59 -22.37 5.57
CA SER A 91 -5.92 -21.25 4.92
C SER A 91 -5.46 -20.25 5.97
N THR A 92 -4.20 -20.34 6.37
CA THR A 92 -3.41 -19.20 6.87
C THR A 92 -1.94 -19.61 6.87
N ARG A 93 -1.16 -19.15 5.88
CA ARG A 93 0.31 -19.09 6.06
C ARG A 93 0.60 -17.93 7.00
N TYR A 94 0.43 -18.20 8.29
CA TYR A 94 0.89 -17.36 9.38
C TYR A 94 2.43 -17.39 9.40
N ASN A 95 3.08 -16.23 9.18
CA ASN A 95 4.52 -16.07 9.40
C ASN A 95 4.73 -15.47 10.80
N PRO A 96 5.16 -16.25 11.81
CA PRO A 96 5.32 -15.81 13.20
C PRO A 96 6.45 -14.78 13.43
N SER A 97 7.25 -14.47 12.40
CA SER A 97 8.44 -13.60 12.52
C SER A 97 8.22 -12.19 11.95
N ALA A 98 7.08 -11.91 11.31
CA ALA A 98 6.77 -10.57 10.85
C ALA A 98 6.39 -9.70 12.06
N PRO A 99 6.99 -8.50 12.25
CA PRO A 99 6.57 -7.58 13.30
C PRO A 99 5.05 -7.34 13.19
N ARG A 100 4.35 -7.42 14.32
CA ARG A 100 2.89 -7.26 14.40
C ARG A 100 2.50 -5.97 13.67
N GLN A 101 1.60 -6.07 12.69
CA GLN A 101 0.98 -4.89 12.08
C GLN A 101 0.24 -4.14 13.20
N ASP A 102 0.82 -3.05 13.70
CA ASP A 102 0.19 -2.21 14.73
C ASP A 102 -0.90 -1.38 14.05
N ARG A 103 -2.03 -2.04 13.79
CA ARG A 103 -3.24 -1.43 13.24
C ARG A 103 -4.29 -1.37 14.34
N ASN A 104 -4.50 -0.17 14.85
CA ASN A 104 -5.53 0.09 15.85
C ASN A 104 -6.81 0.51 15.13
N THR A 105 -7.93 -0.17 15.41
CA THR A 105 -9.23 0.15 14.83
C THR A 105 -10.29 0.28 15.91
N MET A 106 -11.28 1.13 15.66
CA MET A 106 -12.44 1.32 16.50
C MET A 106 -13.71 1.22 15.65
N ARG A 107 -14.72 0.52 16.18
CA ARG A 107 -16.07 0.56 15.60
C ARG A 107 -16.84 1.70 16.26
N LEU A 108 -17.54 2.49 15.45
CA LEU A 108 -18.47 3.49 15.97
C LEU A 108 -19.67 2.77 16.59
N ASP A 109 -20.21 3.35 17.65
CA ASP A 109 -21.53 2.95 18.14
C ASP A 109 -22.64 3.41 17.17
N GLN A 110 -23.85 2.89 17.37
CA GLN A 110 -24.98 3.17 16.49
C GLN A 110 -25.36 4.65 16.46
N LYS A 111 -25.22 5.38 17.58
CA LYS A 111 -25.55 6.81 17.68
C LYS A 111 -24.52 7.66 16.95
N GLN A 112 -23.23 7.35 17.11
CA GLN A 112 -22.13 7.98 16.40
C GLN A 112 -22.28 7.78 14.89
N LEU A 113 -22.52 6.54 14.44
CA LEU A 113 -22.69 6.25 13.02
C LEU A 113 -23.93 6.95 12.43
N ALA A 114 -25.06 6.93 13.14
CA ALA A 114 -26.29 7.60 12.72
C ALA A 114 -26.17 9.14 12.72
N SER A 115 -25.17 9.70 13.39
CA SER A 115 -24.90 11.15 13.36
C SER A 115 -24.12 11.60 12.11
N LEU A 116 -23.57 10.65 11.34
CA LEU A 116 -22.88 10.94 10.08
C LEU A 116 -23.89 10.95 8.91
N PRO A 117 -23.65 11.74 7.85
CA PRO A 117 -24.52 11.73 6.68
C PRO A 117 -24.41 10.41 5.89
N ASN A 118 -25.43 10.13 5.08
CA ASN A 118 -25.31 9.12 4.02
C ASN A 118 -24.28 9.60 2.97
N ILE A 119 -23.50 8.69 2.38
CA ILE A 119 -22.49 9.03 1.36
C ILE A 119 -23.08 9.81 0.17
N THR A 120 -24.35 9.60 -0.19
CA THR A 120 -25.02 10.35 -1.26
C THR A 120 -25.14 11.86 -0.96
N HIS A 121 -25.03 12.28 0.30
CA HIS A 121 -24.94 13.71 0.67
C HIS A 121 -23.81 14.42 -0.08
N PHE A 122 -22.68 13.75 -0.29
CA PHE A 122 -21.49 14.28 -0.97
C PHE A 122 -21.62 14.34 -2.49
N ALA A 123 -22.74 13.89 -3.07
CA ALA A 123 -23.05 14.17 -4.47
C ALA A 123 -23.35 15.67 -4.69
N ALA A 124 -23.96 16.33 -3.70
CA ALA A 124 -24.31 17.75 -3.74
C ALA A 124 -23.48 18.62 -2.77
N ASN A 125 -23.03 18.06 -1.65
CA ASN A 125 -22.32 18.79 -0.59
C ASN A 125 -20.85 18.34 -0.55
N LYS A 126 -20.14 18.63 -1.63
CA LYS A 126 -18.75 18.24 -1.83
C LYS A 126 -17.80 18.98 -0.89
N SER A 127 -16.68 18.35 -0.54
CA SER A 127 -15.62 18.95 0.27
C SER A 127 -14.70 19.83 -0.57
N ASP A 128 -14.55 21.07 -0.15
CA ASP A 128 -13.57 22.04 -0.65
C ASP A 128 -12.18 21.90 0.01
N ARG A 129 -12.03 20.98 0.98
CA ARG A 129 -10.77 20.72 1.67
C ARG A 129 -10.13 19.45 1.14
N PHE A 130 -9.06 19.61 0.36
CA PHE A 130 -8.25 18.49 -0.09
C PHE A 130 -7.38 17.92 1.05
N LEU A 131 -6.92 16.66 0.92
CA LEU A 131 -6.18 15.96 1.98
C LEU A 131 -4.84 16.61 2.35
N VAL A 132 -4.26 17.41 1.45
CA VAL A 132 -3.03 18.19 1.64
C VAL A 132 -3.16 19.53 0.94
N ASP A 133 -2.25 20.47 1.22
CA ASP A 133 -2.20 21.71 0.45
C ASP A 133 -1.68 21.44 -0.96
N LEU A 134 -2.23 22.12 -1.96
CA LEU A 134 -1.96 21.79 -3.36
C LEU A 134 -0.53 22.17 -3.80
N ASP A 135 0.12 23.11 -3.12
CA ASP A 135 1.47 23.58 -3.44
C ASP A 135 2.57 22.56 -3.10
N VAL A 136 2.32 21.61 -2.20
CA VAL A 136 3.27 20.54 -1.83
C VAL A 136 3.28 19.37 -2.82
N ILE A 137 2.33 19.34 -3.77
CA ILE A 137 2.12 18.24 -4.71
C ILE A 137 3.10 18.35 -5.88
N SER A 138 3.84 17.28 -6.16
CA SER A 138 4.75 17.17 -7.32
C SER A 138 4.11 16.43 -8.50
N ALA A 139 3.24 15.46 -8.22
CA ALA A 139 2.51 14.67 -9.21
C ALA A 139 1.25 14.04 -8.58
N GLY A 140 0.41 13.42 -9.39
CA GLY A 140 -0.76 12.69 -8.90
C GLY A 140 -1.52 11.99 -10.02
N HIS A 141 -2.55 11.23 -9.64
CA HIS A 141 -3.53 10.67 -10.57
C HIS A 141 -4.83 10.31 -9.82
N PRO A 142 -5.96 10.18 -10.54
CA PRO A 142 -7.26 9.88 -9.94
C PRO A 142 -7.37 8.39 -9.61
N TYR A 143 -8.53 8.00 -9.10
CA TYR A 143 -8.94 6.60 -8.99
C TYR A 143 -9.32 6.12 -10.40
N LEU A 144 -8.64 5.07 -10.87
CA LEU A 144 -8.88 4.47 -12.17
C LEU A 144 -9.69 3.20 -11.97
N GLY A 145 -10.96 3.24 -12.33
CA GLY A 145 -11.90 2.15 -12.12
C GLY A 145 -11.64 0.94 -13.01
N LYS A 146 -12.33 -0.15 -12.71
CA LYS A 146 -12.21 -1.45 -13.40
C LYS A 146 -12.52 -1.39 -14.89
N ASN A 147 -13.28 -0.41 -15.34
CA ASN A 147 -13.61 -0.24 -16.75
C ASN A 147 -12.53 0.57 -17.50
N PHE A 148 -11.52 1.10 -16.80
CA PHE A 148 -10.33 1.67 -17.41
C PHE A 148 -9.39 0.54 -17.86
N TYR A 149 -8.70 0.72 -18.99
CA TYR A 149 -7.87 -0.33 -19.59
C TYR A 149 -6.66 -0.72 -18.72
N ARG A 150 -6.23 0.17 -17.82
CA ARG A 150 -5.14 -0.06 -16.86
C ARG A 150 -5.58 0.36 -15.44
N PRO A 151 -6.50 -0.41 -14.83
CA PRO A 151 -7.20 0.01 -13.61
C PRO A 151 -6.24 0.16 -12.44
N HIS A 152 -6.54 1.11 -11.56
CA HIS A 152 -5.75 1.39 -10.37
C HIS A 152 -6.66 1.88 -9.24
N SER A 153 -6.90 1.00 -8.26
CA SER A 153 -7.81 1.25 -7.16
C SER A 153 -7.16 2.17 -6.11
N GLY A 154 -7.29 3.47 -6.31
CA GLY A 154 -6.88 4.53 -5.38
C GLY A 154 -6.39 5.77 -6.12
N CYS A 155 -6.61 6.93 -5.53
CA CYS A 155 -5.96 8.16 -5.97
C CYS A 155 -4.57 8.25 -5.32
N HIS A 156 -3.64 8.93 -6.00
CA HIS A 156 -2.29 9.15 -5.47
C HIS A 156 -1.94 10.63 -5.47
N VAL A 157 -1.42 11.13 -4.34
CA VAL A 157 -0.70 12.41 -4.28
C VAL A 157 0.77 12.14 -4.03
N TYR A 158 1.63 12.61 -4.92
CA TYR A 158 3.09 12.58 -4.75
C TYR A 158 3.60 13.93 -4.24
N PHE A 159 4.65 13.90 -3.43
CA PHE A 159 5.14 15.07 -2.70
C PHE A 159 6.43 15.63 -3.31
N LYS A 160 6.56 16.96 -3.31
CA LYS A 160 7.83 17.65 -3.50
C LYS A 160 8.76 17.39 -2.31
N GLN A 161 10.06 17.62 -2.48
CA GLN A 161 10.95 17.63 -1.31
C GLN A 161 10.54 18.75 -0.35
N PRO A 162 10.64 18.50 0.97
CA PRO A 162 10.33 19.52 1.96
C PRO A 162 11.45 20.57 2.01
N GLY A 163 11.15 21.74 2.57
CA GLY A 163 12.16 22.80 2.76
C GLY A 163 13.30 22.38 3.69
N LYS A 164 14.41 23.13 3.66
CA LYS A 164 15.64 22.83 4.44
C LYS A 164 15.42 22.70 5.96
N GLU A 165 14.38 23.33 6.47
CA GLU A 165 13.99 23.29 7.89
C GLU A 165 13.28 21.99 8.30
N ALA A 166 12.93 21.13 7.35
CA ALA A 166 12.19 19.92 7.63
C ALA A 166 13.05 18.87 8.35
N THR A 167 12.56 18.41 9.51
CA THR A 167 13.29 17.47 10.34
C THR A 167 12.35 16.49 11.03
N PRO A 168 12.66 15.18 11.09
CA PRO A 168 11.82 14.18 11.77
C PRO A 168 11.58 14.50 13.25
N LYS A 169 12.48 15.25 13.88
CA LYS A 169 12.35 15.71 15.28
C LYS A 169 11.20 16.72 15.47
N LYS A 170 10.74 17.34 14.38
CA LYS A 170 9.63 18.29 14.35
C LYS A 170 8.67 17.89 13.23
N PRO A 171 7.83 16.85 13.38
CA PRO A 171 6.94 16.37 12.33
C PRO A 171 6.10 17.47 11.65
N SER A 172 5.73 18.51 12.41
CA SER A 172 5.00 19.67 11.90
C SER A 172 5.75 20.53 10.88
N SER A 173 7.03 20.28 10.63
CA SER A 173 7.78 20.92 9.55
C SER A 173 7.54 20.26 8.18
N TYR A 174 6.85 19.12 8.14
CA TYR A 174 6.47 18.44 6.90
C TYR A 174 5.06 18.83 6.46
N ALA A 175 4.68 18.44 5.24
CA ALA A 175 3.37 18.73 4.68
C ALA A 175 2.24 18.21 5.59
N ALA A 176 1.31 19.08 5.95
CA ALA A 176 0.16 18.72 6.78
C ALA A 176 -0.85 17.86 6.01
N ILE A 177 -1.45 16.91 6.71
CA ILE A 177 -2.53 16.06 6.23
C ILE A 177 -3.81 16.48 6.94
N TYR A 178 -4.86 16.77 6.18
CA TYR A 178 -6.09 17.35 6.67
C TYR A 178 -7.27 16.36 6.67
N ALA A 179 -8.17 16.55 7.62
CA ALA A 179 -9.49 15.94 7.60
C ALA A 179 -10.26 16.48 6.39
N VAL A 180 -10.63 15.59 5.47
CA VAL A 180 -11.37 15.97 4.25
C VAL A 180 -12.84 16.24 4.54
N ALA A 181 -13.35 15.83 5.69
CA ALA A 181 -14.72 16.03 6.13
C ALA A 181 -14.79 15.97 7.67
N ASP A 182 -15.94 16.36 8.22
CA ASP A 182 -16.25 16.08 9.62
C ASP A 182 -16.40 14.57 9.83
N GLY A 183 -15.93 14.04 10.97
CA GLY A 183 -16.05 12.62 11.24
C GLY A 183 -15.30 12.14 12.47
N PHE A 184 -15.01 10.84 12.49
CA PHE A 184 -14.30 10.16 13.56
C PHE A 184 -13.09 9.39 13.01
N ILE A 185 -11.97 9.46 13.72
CA ILE A 185 -10.81 8.64 13.42
C ILE A 185 -11.04 7.22 13.93
N THR A 186 -11.27 6.29 13.02
CA THR A 186 -11.62 4.89 13.32
C THR A 186 -10.51 3.89 13.01
N SER A 187 -9.42 4.34 12.38
CA SER A 187 -8.21 3.57 12.20
C SER A 187 -6.99 4.45 12.40
N VAL A 188 -6.00 3.95 13.15
CA VAL A 188 -4.67 4.55 13.27
C VAL A 188 -3.65 3.43 13.10
N THR A 189 -2.79 3.57 12.10
CA THR A 189 -1.76 2.59 11.76
C THR A 189 -0.40 3.27 11.85
N PRO A 190 0.26 3.26 13.02
CA PRO A 190 1.60 3.82 13.19
C PRO A 190 2.67 3.09 12.39
N TRP A 191 2.47 1.80 12.09
CA TRP A 191 3.47 0.99 11.42
C TRP A 191 2.84 -0.13 10.61
N PHE A 192 3.18 -0.20 9.34
CA PHE A 192 2.75 -1.27 8.47
C PHE A 192 3.82 -1.58 7.42
N GLN A 193 4.31 -2.82 7.46
CA GLN A 193 5.23 -3.37 6.47
C GLN A 193 4.49 -3.62 5.16
N LEU A 194 4.92 -2.96 4.08
CA LEU A 194 4.47 -3.27 2.73
C LEU A 194 5.18 -4.52 2.22
N ARG A 195 4.59 -5.13 1.19
CA ARG A 195 5.24 -6.27 0.51
C ARG A 195 6.60 -5.83 -0.05
N PRO A 196 7.63 -6.70 0.03
CA PRO A 196 8.92 -6.41 -0.60
C PRO A 196 8.75 -6.13 -2.09
N ILE A 197 9.42 -5.09 -2.59
CA ILE A 197 9.47 -4.72 -4.00
C ILE A 197 10.92 -4.79 -4.49
N TYR A 198 11.12 -5.20 -5.74
CA TYR A 198 12.44 -5.15 -6.35
C TYR A 198 12.80 -3.71 -6.72
N ASP A 199 13.85 -3.17 -6.11
CA ASP A 199 14.40 -1.87 -6.50
C ASP A 199 15.47 -2.10 -7.57
N SER A 200 15.18 -1.70 -8.81
CA SER A 200 16.07 -1.88 -9.96
C SER A 200 17.33 -1.02 -9.92
N HIS A 201 17.31 0.12 -9.25
CA HIS A 201 18.49 0.97 -9.05
C HIS A 201 19.45 0.34 -8.05
N LEU A 202 18.89 -0.21 -6.96
CA LEU A 202 19.66 -0.88 -5.92
C LEU A 202 19.94 -2.36 -6.23
N LYS A 203 19.33 -2.91 -7.29
CA LYS A 203 19.39 -4.31 -7.72
C LYS A 203 19.11 -5.30 -6.58
N LYS A 204 18.16 -4.98 -5.70
CA LYS A 204 17.81 -5.82 -4.55
C LYS A 204 16.33 -5.70 -4.18
N MET A 205 15.83 -6.70 -3.46
CA MET A 205 14.53 -6.60 -2.78
C MET A 205 14.62 -5.57 -1.67
N THR A 206 13.64 -4.68 -1.62
CA THR A 206 13.50 -3.64 -0.61
C THR A 206 12.13 -3.78 0.04
N THR A 207 12.09 -3.66 1.36
CA THR A 207 10.84 -3.61 2.11
C THR A 207 10.58 -2.16 2.46
N ASN A 208 9.37 -1.68 2.20
CA ASN A 208 8.95 -0.33 2.56
C ASN A 208 7.93 -0.37 3.69
N TYR A 209 7.84 0.73 4.42
CA TYR A 209 6.90 0.86 5.50
C TYR A 209 6.05 2.11 5.31
N ARG A 210 4.79 1.97 5.72
CA ARG A 210 3.81 3.04 5.70
C ARG A 210 3.19 3.21 7.08
N TYR A 211 2.52 4.34 7.24
CA TYR A 211 1.60 4.61 8.34
C TYR A 211 0.30 5.12 7.75
N GLY A 212 -0.72 5.36 8.57
CA GLY A 212 -2.00 5.77 8.02
C GLY A 212 -3.09 6.02 9.02
N LEU A 213 -4.18 6.55 8.49
CA LEU A 213 -5.38 6.93 9.21
C LEU A 213 -6.63 6.46 8.45
N GLY A 214 -7.70 6.21 9.19
CA GLY A 214 -9.05 6.04 8.64
C GLY A 214 -9.99 7.04 9.28
N LEU A 215 -10.60 7.90 8.46
CA LEU A 215 -11.63 8.85 8.87
C LEU A 215 -13.00 8.32 8.44
N THR A 216 -13.83 7.88 9.38
CA THR A 216 -15.24 7.60 9.09
C THR A 216 -16.03 8.91 9.10
N PHE A 217 -16.56 9.30 7.94
CA PHE A 217 -17.23 10.59 7.74
C PHE A 217 -18.65 10.46 7.18
N ALA A 218 -19.02 9.27 6.72
CA ALA A 218 -20.34 8.98 6.16
C ALA A 218 -20.73 7.51 6.42
N HIS A 219 -21.95 7.15 6.05
CA HIS A 219 -22.42 5.78 6.01
C HIS A 219 -23.13 5.44 4.69
N THR A 220 -23.25 4.16 4.38
CA THR A 220 -24.05 3.62 3.28
C THR A 220 -24.69 2.32 3.73
N ASP A 221 -26.01 2.18 3.60
CA ASP A 221 -26.77 1.02 4.06
C ASP A 221 -26.47 0.62 5.52
N GLY A 222 -26.38 1.62 6.41
CA GLY A 222 -26.04 1.42 7.82
C GLY A 222 -24.59 0.94 8.08
N GLN A 223 -23.73 0.92 7.06
CA GLN A 223 -22.31 0.58 7.19
C GLN A 223 -21.43 1.84 7.07
N PRO A 224 -20.30 1.90 7.80
CA PRO A 224 -19.41 3.05 7.74
C PRO A 224 -18.73 3.19 6.37
N VAL A 225 -18.58 4.43 5.92
CA VAL A 225 -17.72 4.83 4.80
C VAL A 225 -16.50 5.56 5.36
N VAL A 226 -15.32 5.02 5.07
CA VAL A 226 -14.05 5.48 5.63
C VAL A 226 -13.22 6.11 4.53
N PHE A 227 -12.77 7.34 4.70
CA PHE A 227 -11.68 7.89 3.90
C PHE A 227 -10.36 7.32 4.44
N HIS A 228 -9.67 6.53 3.63
CA HIS A 228 -8.44 5.85 3.99
C HIS A 228 -7.24 6.65 3.50
N TYR A 229 -6.35 6.99 4.43
CA TYR A 229 -5.07 7.66 4.18
C TYR A 229 -3.95 6.63 4.32
N SER A 230 -3.47 6.06 3.22
CA SER A 230 -2.26 5.23 3.21
C SER A 230 -1.06 6.12 2.94
N ILE A 231 -0.26 6.38 3.98
CA ILE A 231 0.82 7.36 3.95
C ILE A 231 2.14 6.62 3.74
N GLU A 232 2.72 6.75 2.54
CA GLU A 232 3.77 5.84 2.03
C GLU A 232 5.07 6.60 1.69
N PRO A 233 5.97 6.78 2.68
CA PRO A 233 7.29 7.36 2.45
C PRO A 233 8.23 6.51 1.57
N MET A 234 7.88 5.24 1.33
CA MET A 234 8.67 4.30 0.54
C MET A 234 10.11 4.12 1.04
N ILE A 235 10.28 4.03 2.36
CA ILE A 235 11.53 3.65 3.02
C ILE A 235 11.27 2.63 4.14
N ASP A 236 12.34 1.95 4.55
CA ASP A 236 12.49 1.36 5.87
C ASP A 236 13.19 2.35 6.80
N PRO A 237 12.52 2.91 7.82
CA PRO A 237 13.16 3.80 8.79
C PRO A 237 13.98 3.06 9.87
N GLY A 238 13.93 1.72 9.92
CA GLY A 238 14.67 0.90 10.88
C GLY A 238 14.16 0.93 12.32
N ASP A 239 13.11 1.72 12.61
CA ASP A 239 12.46 1.83 13.92
C ASP A 239 10.93 1.84 13.72
N GLU A 240 10.24 0.87 14.34
CA GLU A 240 8.79 0.72 14.28
C GLU A 240 8.03 1.91 14.92
N ASN A 241 8.70 2.70 15.76
CA ASN A 241 8.11 3.86 16.41
C ASN A 241 8.32 5.16 15.63
N PHE A 242 9.12 5.13 14.57
CA PHE A 242 9.56 6.33 13.83
C PHE A 242 8.39 7.20 13.34
N TYR A 243 7.31 6.58 12.84
CA TYR A 243 6.16 7.31 12.31
C TYR A 243 5.13 7.74 13.36
N ARG A 244 5.20 7.24 14.61
CA ARG A 244 4.21 7.58 15.65
C ARG A 244 4.07 9.10 15.86
N PRO A 245 5.16 9.91 15.92
CA PRO A 245 5.05 11.35 16.10
C PRO A 245 4.41 12.09 14.92
N PHE A 246 4.35 11.48 13.73
CA PHE A 246 3.70 12.07 12.55
C PHE A 246 2.18 11.93 12.56
N LEU A 247 1.63 11.08 13.43
CA LEU A 247 0.20 10.88 13.62
C LEU A 247 -0.29 11.78 14.77
N ARG A 248 -0.87 12.92 14.43
CA ARG A 248 -1.42 13.86 15.42
C ARG A 248 -2.77 13.38 15.95
N ALA A 249 -3.62 12.89 15.06
CA ALA A 249 -4.98 12.47 15.40
C ALA A 249 -4.97 11.12 16.12
N LYS A 250 -5.89 10.96 17.08
CA LYS A 250 -5.98 9.78 17.93
C LYS A 250 -7.18 8.92 17.57
N LEU A 251 -7.08 7.62 17.83
CA LEU A 251 -8.20 6.71 17.64
C LEU A 251 -9.42 7.17 18.48
N GLY A 252 -10.59 7.21 17.86
CA GLY A 252 -11.85 7.67 18.44
C GLY A 252 -12.03 9.19 18.46
N GLN A 253 -11.02 9.97 18.08
CA GLN A 253 -11.13 11.43 18.02
C GLN A 253 -12.17 11.86 17.00
N ARG A 254 -13.08 12.74 17.41
CA ARG A 254 -13.94 13.50 16.49
C ARG A 254 -13.14 14.67 15.91
N VAL A 255 -13.21 14.84 14.60
CA VAL A 255 -12.48 15.90 13.88
C VAL A 255 -13.43 16.71 13.00
N LYS A 256 -13.08 17.97 12.77
CA LYS A 256 -13.72 18.85 11.79
C LYS A 256 -12.95 18.89 10.47
N LYS A 257 -13.67 19.09 9.36
CA LYS A 257 -13.09 19.35 8.04
C LYS A 257 -12.01 20.44 8.17
N GLY A 258 -10.81 20.16 7.67
CA GLY A 258 -9.67 21.08 7.72
C GLY A 258 -8.79 20.98 8.96
N GLU A 259 -9.15 20.18 9.97
CA GLU A 259 -8.23 19.88 11.08
C GLU A 259 -7.01 19.09 10.58
N VAL A 260 -5.83 19.42 11.11
CA VAL A 260 -4.59 18.69 10.84
C VAL A 260 -4.63 17.35 11.56
N LEU A 261 -4.59 16.26 10.80
CA LEU A 261 -4.60 14.89 11.28
C LEU A 261 -3.19 14.32 11.52
N GLY A 262 -2.20 14.89 10.86
CA GLY A 262 -0.81 14.44 10.92
C GLY A 262 0.01 15.12 9.84
N TRP A 263 1.17 14.54 9.54
CA TRP A 263 2.10 15.09 8.56
C TRP A 263 2.72 14.01 7.69
N MET A 264 3.01 14.34 6.43
CA MET A 264 3.67 13.47 5.47
C MET A 264 5.18 13.52 5.64
N TYR A 265 5.77 12.53 6.30
CA TYR A 265 7.21 12.31 6.24
C TYR A 265 7.69 12.08 4.80
N THR A 266 8.50 13.01 4.29
CA THR A 266 9.18 12.89 3.00
C THR A 266 10.67 12.64 3.23
N PRO A 267 11.20 11.46 2.89
CA PRO A 267 12.63 11.18 3.02
C PRO A 267 13.44 12.03 2.04
N PRO A 268 14.66 12.47 2.42
CA PRO A 268 15.52 13.27 1.55
C PRO A 268 15.92 12.46 0.31
N ARG A 269 15.49 12.92 -0.87
CA ARG A 269 15.71 12.26 -2.17
C ARG A 269 15.83 13.30 -3.29
N PRO A 270 16.34 12.94 -4.49
CA PRO A 270 16.24 13.81 -5.66
C PRO A 270 14.78 14.15 -5.98
N GLU A 271 14.52 15.38 -6.44
CA GLU A 271 13.16 15.84 -6.83
C GLU A 271 12.52 14.99 -7.93
N THR A 272 13.32 14.27 -8.70
CA THR A 272 12.85 13.36 -9.75
C THR A 272 12.31 12.03 -9.20
N ASP A 273 12.52 11.73 -7.91
CA ASP A 273 12.05 10.50 -7.26
C ASP A 273 10.58 10.64 -6.82
N LEU A 274 9.67 10.30 -7.72
CA LEU A 274 8.22 10.29 -7.48
C LEU A 274 7.75 8.98 -6.84
N ARG A 275 8.35 8.58 -5.71
CA ARG A 275 7.89 7.41 -4.93
C ARG A 275 7.17 7.79 -3.65
N THR A 276 7.52 8.90 -3.04
CA THR A 276 6.91 9.35 -1.78
C THR A 276 5.48 9.84 -2.04
N HIS A 277 4.48 9.16 -1.50
CA HIS A 277 3.08 9.45 -1.83
C HIS A 277 2.10 9.13 -0.70
N ILE A 278 0.88 9.63 -0.86
CA ILE A 278 -0.31 9.14 -0.17
C ILE A 278 -1.19 8.43 -1.19
N HIS A 279 -1.45 7.15 -0.99
CA HIS A 279 -2.54 6.42 -1.63
C HIS A 279 -3.81 6.65 -0.81
N PHE A 280 -4.88 7.12 -1.45
CA PHE A 280 -6.14 7.40 -0.77
C PHE A 280 -7.35 6.90 -1.56
N ASN A 281 -8.34 6.42 -0.81
CA ASN A 281 -9.57 5.85 -1.34
C ASN A 281 -10.67 5.90 -0.28
N LEU A 282 -11.90 5.60 -0.69
CA LEU A 282 -12.95 5.26 0.26
C LEU A 282 -12.94 3.75 0.52
N ILE A 283 -13.27 3.36 1.75
CA ILE A 283 -13.54 1.97 2.12
C ILE A 283 -15.00 1.90 2.59
N ALA A 284 -15.80 1.09 1.90
CA ALA A 284 -17.13 0.69 2.38
C ALA A 284 -17.39 -0.76 1.97
N LYS A 285 -18.13 -1.50 2.81
CA LYS A 285 -18.44 -2.93 2.58
C LYS A 285 -17.19 -3.76 2.21
N SER A 286 -16.07 -3.47 2.88
CA SER A 286 -14.76 -4.11 2.66
C SER A 286 -14.15 -3.95 1.26
N ARG A 287 -14.55 -2.93 0.50
CA ARG A 287 -14.06 -2.66 -0.86
C ARG A 287 -13.49 -1.26 -0.97
N PHE A 288 -12.55 -1.08 -1.89
CA PHE A 288 -12.11 0.24 -2.31
C PHE A 288 -13.15 0.86 -3.24
N ILE A 289 -13.43 2.14 -3.01
CA ILE A 289 -14.42 2.94 -3.72
C ILE A 289 -13.75 4.28 -4.05
N ALA A 290 -14.12 4.88 -5.18
CA ALA A 290 -13.55 6.14 -5.64
C ALA A 290 -13.85 7.29 -4.65
N PRO A 291 -12.85 8.12 -4.28
CA PRO A 291 -13.03 9.23 -3.33
C PRO A 291 -13.55 10.51 -4.00
N THR A 292 -14.65 10.42 -4.74
CA THR A 292 -15.25 11.50 -5.56
C THR A 292 -16.08 12.50 -4.73
N ILE A 293 -15.61 12.81 -3.53
CA ILE A 293 -16.30 13.65 -2.54
C ILE A 293 -15.85 15.12 -2.59
N PHE A 294 -14.91 15.47 -3.46
CA PHE A 294 -14.33 16.81 -3.54
C PHE A 294 -15.07 17.71 -4.53
N THR A 295 -14.98 19.02 -4.35
CA THR A 295 -15.58 19.99 -5.30
C THR A 295 -14.85 19.94 -6.63
N LYS A 296 -15.52 20.42 -7.68
CA LYS A 296 -14.94 20.50 -9.01
C LYS A 296 -13.66 21.35 -9.02
N GLU A 297 -13.65 22.44 -8.26
CA GLU A 297 -12.51 23.35 -8.15
C GLU A 297 -11.29 22.66 -7.55
N VAL A 298 -11.48 21.86 -6.49
CA VAL A 298 -10.41 21.05 -5.90
C VAL A 298 -9.88 20.03 -6.90
N THR A 299 -10.78 19.33 -7.58
CA THR A 299 -10.43 18.29 -8.56
C THR A 299 -9.67 18.86 -9.75
N GLU A 300 -10.12 19.98 -10.32
CA GLU A 300 -9.42 20.67 -11.41
C GLU A 300 -8.06 21.24 -10.96
N ALA A 301 -7.97 21.76 -9.73
CA ALA A 301 -6.71 22.27 -9.20
C ALA A 301 -5.71 21.13 -8.94
N PHE A 302 -6.18 19.94 -8.56
CA PHE A 302 -5.36 18.74 -8.44
C PHE A 302 -4.95 18.17 -9.81
N HIS A 303 -5.87 18.13 -10.78
CA HIS A 303 -5.59 17.69 -12.16
C HIS A 303 -4.42 18.44 -12.79
N LYS A 304 -4.37 19.78 -12.60
CA LYS A 304 -3.25 20.63 -13.06
C LYS A 304 -1.87 20.23 -12.49
N ARG A 305 -1.83 19.37 -11.47
CA ARG A 305 -0.62 18.90 -10.77
C ARG A 305 -0.35 17.42 -10.96
N TRP A 306 -1.10 16.72 -11.82
CA TRP A 306 -0.83 15.32 -12.10
C TRP A 306 0.57 15.10 -12.72
N GLY A 307 1.02 16.08 -13.50
CA GLY A 307 2.36 16.09 -14.07
C GLY A 307 2.61 14.87 -14.97
N LYS A 308 3.86 14.39 -15.01
CA LYS A 308 4.26 13.30 -15.90
C LYS A 308 3.66 11.93 -15.56
N MET A 309 2.96 11.79 -14.43
CA MET A 309 2.33 10.51 -14.08
C MET A 309 1.27 10.10 -15.10
N THR A 310 0.63 11.06 -15.75
CA THR A 310 -0.44 10.81 -16.72
C THR A 310 0.07 10.50 -18.11
N GLU A 311 1.32 10.86 -18.42
CA GLU A 311 1.99 10.52 -19.70
C GLU A 311 2.18 9.00 -19.87
N ARG A 312 1.99 8.22 -18.79
CA ARG A 312 2.02 6.75 -18.81
C ARG A 312 0.78 6.13 -19.45
N TYR A 313 -0.26 6.93 -19.67
CA TYR A 313 -1.52 6.48 -20.26
C TYR A 313 -1.63 6.89 -21.73
N THR A 314 -2.28 6.06 -22.52
CA THR A 314 -2.47 6.29 -23.97
C THR A 314 -3.60 7.28 -24.25
N GLU A 315 -4.54 7.42 -23.33
CA GLU A 315 -5.61 8.43 -23.39
C GLU A 315 -5.37 9.53 -22.35
N GLU A 316 -5.76 10.76 -22.69
CA GLU A 316 -5.70 11.88 -21.77
C GLU A 316 -6.73 11.68 -20.65
N LEU A 317 -6.25 11.77 -19.40
CA LEU A 317 -7.13 11.63 -18.25
C LEU A 317 -7.88 12.96 -17.99
N PRO A 318 -9.22 12.95 -17.95
CA PRO A 318 -10.00 14.17 -17.71
C PRO A 318 -9.86 14.63 -16.26
N ALA A 319 -10.16 15.91 -16.00
CA ALA A 319 -10.15 16.50 -14.66
C ALA A 319 -11.26 15.91 -13.78
N CYS A 320 -10.98 14.76 -13.18
CA CYS A 320 -11.91 13.98 -12.36
C CYS A 320 -11.17 13.32 -11.19
N MET A 321 -11.90 12.82 -10.19
CA MET A 321 -11.34 12.04 -9.09
C MET A 321 -11.60 10.54 -9.25
N GLY A 322 -12.59 10.15 -10.06
CA GLY A 322 -12.88 8.78 -10.43
C GLY A 322 -13.18 8.66 -11.93
N TYR A 323 -12.47 7.75 -12.60
CA TYR A 323 -12.54 7.59 -14.06
C TYR A 323 -12.81 6.14 -14.45
N LYS A 324 -13.77 5.92 -15.36
CA LYS A 324 -14.28 4.62 -15.84
C LYS A 324 -14.56 3.64 -14.68
N LEU A 325 -15.44 4.07 -13.77
CA LEU A 325 -15.82 3.33 -12.58
C LEU A 325 -16.85 2.24 -12.89
N SER A 326 -16.68 1.06 -12.29
CA SER A 326 -17.78 0.10 -12.20
C SER A 326 -18.86 0.57 -11.22
N ALA A 327 -20.02 -0.08 -11.23
CA ALA A 327 -21.12 0.26 -10.33
C ALA A 327 -20.73 0.14 -8.84
N GLU A 328 -19.82 -0.77 -8.50
CA GLU A 328 -19.38 -0.98 -7.12
C GLU A 328 -18.27 -0.02 -6.68
N GLU A 329 -17.64 0.68 -7.61
CA GLU A 329 -16.61 1.69 -7.33
C GLU A 329 -17.20 3.10 -7.26
N ASN A 330 -18.43 3.28 -7.74
CA ASN A 330 -19.19 4.52 -7.63
C ASN A 330 -19.78 4.66 -6.21
N PRO A 331 -19.35 5.66 -5.41
CA PRO A 331 -19.82 5.82 -4.03
C PRO A 331 -21.30 6.20 -3.91
N PHE A 332 -21.93 6.67 -4.99
CA PHE A 332 -23.29 7.21 -4.97
C PHE A 332 -24.35 6.21 -5.43
N GLY A 333 -23.96 4.99 -5.84
CA GLY A 333 -24.88 3.93 -6.21
C GLY A 333 -25.68 4.19 -7.48
N THR A 334 -25.22 5.11 -8.35
CA THR A 334 -25.90 5.46 -9.61
C THR A 334 -25.49 4.59 -10.80
N GLY A 335 -24.91 3.42 -10.54
CA GLY A 335 -24.38 2.51 -11.56
C GLY A 335 -22.96 2.83 -12.01
N ALA A 336 -22.51 2.15 -13.06
CA ALA A 336 -21.22 2.42 -13.70
C ALA A 336 -21.21 3.82 -14.32
N ILE A 337 -20.06 4.48 -14.29
CA ILE A 337 -19.95 5.87 -14.74
C ILE A 337 -18.52 6.16 -15.23
N ASP A 338 -18.42 6.87 -16.34
CA ASP A 338 -17.12 7.18 -16.94
C ASP A 338 -16.37 8.26 -16.18
N LEU A 339 -17.07 9.22 -15.58
CA LEU A 339 -16.43 10.36 -14.94
C LEU A 339 -17.19 10.82 -13.71
N LEU A 340 -16.48 10.92 -12.58
CA LEU A 340 -16.92 11.62 -11.39
C LEU A 340 -15.84 12.59 -10.90
N TYR A 341 -16.26 13.84 -10.70
CA TYR A 341 -15.41 14.89 -10.14
C TYR A 341 -15.03 14.65 -8.70
#